data_AF-G5HQG5-F1
#
_entry.id   AF-G5HQG5-F1
#
_cell.length_a   1.000
_cell.length_b   1.000
_cell.length_c   1.000
_cell.angle_alpha   90.00
_cell.angle_beta   90.00
_cell.angle_gamma   90.00
#
_symmetry.space_group_name_H-M   'P 1'
#
loop_
_entity.id
_entity.type
_entity.pdbx_description
1 polymer ?
#
loop_
_entity_poly.entity_id
_entity_poly.type
_entity_poly.pdbx_seq_one_letter_code
_entity_poly.pdbx_strand_id
1 'polypeptide(L)'
;MEWMLDIQLGRRNLSPIQRIAVAEKYRPIYEKQARLNKQASGGDKKSEEYQKSVTEKLPQPILKERNPTTDKKLSDIADVSEKTYRMGAKILQSDNEQLKQEVLSGQKSISAGYKELSRGTDEPNLAPWRHIANFIKLKVPIRRLWNKTEKVSIR
;
A
#
# COMPACT_ATOMS: atom_id res chain seq x y z
N MET A 1 10.66 -23.39 -3.18
CA MET A 1 11.35 -22.22 -2.57
C MET A 1 10.68 -21.77 -1.28
N GLU A 2 9.35 -21.86 -1.15
CA GLU A 2 8.61 -21.62 0.11
C GLU A 2 9.18 -22.43 1.29
N TRP A 3 9.52 -23.70 1.07
CA TRP A 3 10.12 -24.59 2.07
C TRP A 3 11.39 -24.04 2.77
N MET A 4 12.21 -23.24 2.07
CA MET A 4 13.41 -22.64 2.68
C MET A 4 13.06 -21.47 3.61
N LEU A 5 12.00 -20.72 3.30
CA LEU A 5 11.53 -19.60 4.12
C LEU A 5 10.84 -20.12 5.38
N ASP A 6 9.98 -21.13 5.24
CA ASP A 6 9.25 -21.73 6.35
C ASP A 6 10.20 -22.35 7.39
N ILE A 7 11.29 -22.99 6.94
CA ILE A 7 12.32 -23.55 7.83
C ILE A 7 13.11 -22.46 8.55
N GLN A 8 13.39 -21.33 7.90
CA GLN A 8 14.16 -20.24 8.50
C GLN A 8 13.32 -19.35 9.44
N LEU A 9 12.02 -19.19 9.15
CA LEU A 9 11.10 -18.39 9.93
C LEU A 9 10.53 -19.17 11.13
N GLY A 10 10.21 -20.46 10.95
CA GLY A 10 9.63 -21.30 12.00
C GLY A 10 10.56 -21.69 13.15
N ARG A 11 11.89 -21.56 13.00
CA ARG A 11 12.88 -21.89 14.04
C ARG A 11 13.33 -20.72 14.91
N ARG A 12 12.94 -19.49 14.59
CA ARG A 12 13.45 -18.30 15.28
C ARG A 12 12.33 -17.63 16.07
N ASN A 13 12.65 -17.21 17.30
CA ASN A 13 11.79 -16.31 18.09
C ASN A 13 11.81 -14.88 17.51
N LEU A 14 11.53 -14.73 16.21
CA LEU A 14 11.51 -13.45 15.51
C LEU A 14 10.20 -12.72 15.78
N SER A 15 10.30 -11.41 15.99
CA SER A 15 9.11 -10.57 16.08
C SER A 15 8.36 -10.56 14.73
N PRO A 16 7.02 -10.33 14.72
CA PRO A 16 6.24 -10.33 13.49
C PRO A 16 6.79 -9.37 12.42
N ILE A 17 7.35 -8.22 12.81
CA ILE A 17 7.95 -7.26 11.85
C ILE A 17 9.24 -7.80 11.23
N GLN A 18 10.04 -8.56 11.98
CA GLN A 18 11.26 -9.18 11.46
C GLN A 18 10.91 -10.29 10.46
N ARG A 19 9.85 -11.08 10.72
CA ARG A 19 9.34 -12.07 9.75
C ARG A 19 8.89 -11.41 8.45
N ILE A 20 8.17 -10.29 8.55
CA ILE A 20 7.78 -9.47 7.39
C ILE A 20 9.02 -8.95 6.65
N ALA A 21 10.03 -8.46 7.35
CA ALA A 21 11.27 -7.97 6.72
C ALA A 21 12.02 -9.06 5.95
N VAL A 22 12.01 -10.30 6.46
CA VAL A 22 12.57 -11.46 5.74
C VAL A 22 11.72 -11.78 4.50
N ALA A 23 10.40 -11.82 4.62
CA ALA A 23 9.50 -12.09 3.51
C ALA A 23 9.61 -11.04 2.38
N GLU A 24 9.74 -9.76 2.72
CA GLU A 24 9.91 -8.66 1.75
C GLU A 24 11.13 -8.84 0.83
N LYS A 25 12.22 -9.49 1.30
CA LYS A 25 13.37 -9.79 0.44
C LYS A 25 13.01 -10.65 -0.78
N TYR A 26 11.95 -11.44 -0.69
CA TYR A 26 11.52 -12.37 -1.73
C TYR A 26 10.34 -11.83 -2.56
N ARG A 27 9.81 -10.65 -2.23
CA ARG A 27 8.75 -9.95 -2.98
C ARG A 27 9.01 -9.92 -4.51
N PRO A 28 10.21 -9.61 -5.01
CA PRO A 28 10.46 -9.55 -6.46
C PRO A 28 10.18 -10.86 -7.21
N ILE A 29 10.38 -12.01 -6.54
CA ILE A 29 10.15 -13.34 -7.13
C ILE A 29 8.65 -13.54 -7.36
N TYR A 30 7.84 -13.26 -6.34
CA TYR A 30 6.39 -13.40 -6.40
C TYR A 30 5.75 -12.36 -7.33
N GLU A 31 6.30 -11.14 -7.40
CA GLU A 31 5.86 -10.13 -8.37
C GLU A 31 6.17 -10.54 -9.81
N LYS A 32 7.35 -11.14 -10.07
CA LYS A 32 7.68 -11.70 -11.38
C LYS A 32 6.72 -12.82 -11.76
N GLN A 33 6.41 -13.74 -10.83
CA GLN A 33 5.41 -14.79 -11.04
C GLN A 33 4.01 -14.20 -11.31
N ALA A 34 3.57 -13.22 -10.52
CA ALA A 34 2.29 -12.55 -10.71
C ALA A 34 2.20 -11.88 -12.09
N ARG A 35 3.30 -11.26 -12.56
CA ARG A 35 3.40 -10.67 -13.90
C ARG A 35 3.30 -11.73 -14.99
N LEU A 36 4.02 -12.85 -14.87
CA LEU A 36 3.96 -13.95 -15.83
C LEU A 36 2.56 -14.57 -15.89
N ASN A 37 1.91 -14.78 -14.73
CA ASN A 37 0.54 -15.28 -14.66
C ASN A 37 -0.44 -14.30 -15.31
N LYS A 38 -0.27 -12.98 -15.10
CA LYS A 38 -1.08 -11.94 -15.74
C LYS A 38 -0.90 -11.95 -17.27
N GLN A 39 0.31 -12.17 -17.76
CA GLN A 39 0.60 -12.30 -19.18
C GLN A 39 -0.01 -13.59 -19.77
N ALA A 40 0.12 -14.72 -19.07
CA ALA A 40 -0.43 -16.01 -19.51
C ALA A 40 -1.98 -16.05 -19.49
N SER A 41 -2.62 -15.45 -18.48
CA SER A 41 -4.09 -15.31 -18.43
C SER A 41 -4.62 -14.18 -19.32
N GLY A 42 -3.75 -13.33 -19.85
CA GLY A 42 -4.08 -12.27 -20.80
C GLY A 42 -3.93 -12.74 -22.25
N GLY A 43 -4.56 -13.87 -22.61
CA GLY A 43 -4.63 -14.34 -24.00
C GLY A 43 -5.17 -13.27 -24.98
N ASP A 44 -5.13 -13.53 -26.28
CA ASP A 44 -5.36 -12.54 -27.33
C ASP A 44 -6.75 -11.86 -27.26
N LYS A 45 -6.81 -10.75 -26.52
CA LYS A 45 -8.02 -9.90 -26.34
C LYS A 45 -8.39 -9.12 -27.60
N LYS A 46 -7.62 -9.27 -28.68
CA LYS A 46 -7.85 -8.61 -29.98
C LYS A 46 -8.32 -9.57 -31.07
N SER A 47 -8.38 -10.88 -30.81
CA SER A 47 -8.95 -11.82 -31.76
C SER A 47 -10.44 -11.52 -32.00
N GLU A 48 -10.91 -11.65 -33.24
CA GLU A 48 -12.33 -11.50 -33.59
C GLU A 48 -13.23 -12.48 -32.82
N GLU A 49 -12.67 -13.63 -32.43
CA GLU A 49 -13.33 -14.65 -31.61
C GLU A 49 -13.55 -14.20 -30.16
N TYR A 50 -12.58 -13.49 -29.56
CA TYR A 50 -12.74 -12.85 -28.25
C TYR A 50 -13.82 -11.74 -28.29
N GLN A 51 -13.84 -10.91 -29.34
CA GLN A 51 -14.87 -9.87 -29.51
C GLN A 51 -16.28 -10.46 -29.64
N LYS A 52 -16.44 -11.58 -30.36
CA LYS A 52 -17.72 -12.31 -30.46
C LYS A 52 -18.18 -12.89 -29.11
N SER A 53 -17.25 -13.33 -28.26
CA SER A 53 -17.54 -13.85 -26.91
C SER A 53 -17.89 -12.77 -25.87
N VAL A 54 -17.62 -11.49 -26.17
CA VAL A 54 -17.92 -10.32 -25.33
C VAL A 54 -19.24 -9.65 -25.78
N THR A 55 -20.14 -10.41 -26.38
CA THR A 55 -21.50 -9.91 -26.64
C THR A 55 -22.34 -10.03 -25.38
N GLU A 56 -22.67 -8.87 -24.81
CA GLU A 56 -23.79 -8.54 -23.92
C GLU A 56 -24.13 -9.50 -22.76
N LYS A 57 -23.83 -9.04 -21.53
CA LYS A 57 -24.40 -9.50 -20.24
C LYS A 57 -23.99 -10.89 -19.73
N LEU A 58 -22.71 -11.26 -19.81
CA LEU A 58 -22.20 -12.30 -18.91
C LEU A 58 -21.68 -11.64 -17.61
N PRO A 59 -22.29 -11.90 -16.43
CA PRO A 59 -21.61 -11.58 -15.17
C PRO A 59 -20.27 -12.29 -15.19
N GLN A 60 -19.21 -11.55 -14.85
CA GLN A 60 -17.85 -12.06 -14.81
C GLN A 60 -17.85 -13.44 -14.13
N PRO A 61 -17.12 -14.44 -14.65
CA PRO A 61 -17.07 -15.74 -14.02
C PRO A 61 -16.64 -15.56 -12.57
N ILE A 62 -17.57 -15.88 -11.66
CA ILE A 62 -17.33 -16.03 -10.23
C ILE A 62 -16.46 -17.29 -10.10
N LEU A 63 -15.20 -17.21 -10.52
CA LEU A 63 -14.23 -18.21 -10.13
C LEU A 63 -14.09 -18.07 -8.61
N LYS A 64 -14.57 -19.10 -7.91
CA LYS A 64 -14.87 -19.13 -6.48
C LYS A 64 -13.71 -18.76 -5.56
N GLU A 65 -12.48 -18.64 -6.07
CA GLU A 65 -11.34 -18.10 -5.34
C GLU A 65 -10.49 -17.23 -6.28
N ARG A 66 -10.37 -15.93 -5.95
CA ARG A 66 -9.42 -15.04 -6.60
C ARG A 66 -8.01 -15.57 -6.30
N ASN A 67 -7.15 -15.70 -7.32
CA ASN A 67 -5.74 -16.00 -7.11
C ASN A 67 -5.18 -15.09 -6.00
N PRO A 68 -4.52 -15.65 -4.96
CA PRO A 68 -4.05 -14.87 -3.84
C PRO A 68 -3.10 -13.77 -4.31
N THR A 69 -3.26 -12.57 -3.74
CA THR A 69 -2.39 -11.43 -4.01
C THR A 69 -0.95 -11.77 -3.57
N THR A 70 0.04 -11.07 -4.14
CA THR A 70 1.44 -11.18 -3.71
C THR A 70 1.56 -10.96 -2.20
N ASP A 71 0.85 -9.95 -1.68
CA ASP A 71 0.83 -9.63 -0.26
C ASP A 71 0.24 -10.77 0.59
N LYS A 72 -0.80 -11.46 0.09
CA LYS A 72 -1.41 -12.61 0.78
C LYS A 72 -0.44 -13.78 0.90
N LYS A 73 0.27 -14.12 -0.19
CA LYS A 73 1.29 -15.18 -0.16
C LYS A 73 2.42 -14.86 0.82
N LEU A 74 2.92 -13.62 0.80
CA LEU A 74 3.98 -13.19 1.68
C LEU A 74 3.53 -13.08 3.14
N SER A 75 2.27 -12.73 3.40
CA SER A 75 1.71 -12.73 4.75
C SER A 75 1.60 -14.13 5.35
N ASP A 76 1.22 -15.11 4.52
CA ASP A 76 1.10 -16.50 4.94
C ASP A 76 2.49 -17.08 5.28
N ILE A 77 3.52 -16.76 4.48
CA ILE A 77 4.93 -17.12 4.77
C ILE A 77 5.43 -16.48 6.07
N ALA A 78 5.07 -15.22 6.31
CA ALA A 78 5.48 -14.50 7.51
C ALA A 78 4.65 -14.87 8.76
N ASP A 79 3.66 -15.74 8.64
CA ASP A 79 2.71 -16.11 9.69
C ASP A 79 2.08 -14.88 10.36
N VAL A 80 1.47 -14.02 9.52
CA VAL A 80 0.77 -12.81 9.95
C VAL A 80 -0.47 -12.58 9.08
N SER A 81 -1.43 -11.78 9.57
CA SER A 81 -2.55 -11.35 8.73
C SER A 81 -2.08 -10.48 7.55
N GLU A 82 -2.77 -10.55 6.42
CA GLU A 82 -2.48 -9.70 5.24
C GLU A 82 -2.48 -8.20 5.60
N LYS A 83 -3.38 -7.77 6.49
CA LYS A 83 -3.42 -6.38 6.98
C LYS A 83 -2.15 -6.02 7.75
N THR A 84 -1.70 -6.89 8.66
CA THR A 84 -0.47 -6.69 9.43
C THR A 84 0.75 -6.65 8.51
N TYR A 85 0.79 -7.55 7.53
CA TYR A 85 1.83 -7.58 6.51
C TYR A 85 1.93 -6.24 5.78
N ARG A 86 0.80 -5.74 5.25
CA ARG A 86 0.77 -4.48 4.50
C ARG A 86 1.18 -3.27 5.34
N MET A 87 0.81 -3.25 6.62
CA MET A 87 1.27 -2.21 7.56
C MET A 87 2.79 -2.29 7.77
N GLY A 88 3.31 -3.49 8.05
CA GLY A 88 4.75 -3.72 8.25
C GLY A 88 5.57 -3.37 7.01
N ALA A 89 5.14 -3.83 5.83
CA ALA A 89 5.79 -3.53 4.55
C ALA A 89 5.88 -2.02 4.30
N LYS A 90 4.78 -1.27 4.53
CA LYS A 90 4.79 0.19 4.41
C LYS A 90 5.75 0.88 5.37
N ILE A 91 5.85 0.42 6.61
CA ILE A 91 6.82 0.95 7.58
C ILE A 91 8.25 0.70 7.10
N LEU A 92 8.55 -0.53 6.66
CA LEU A 92 9.87 -0.90 6.17
C LEU A 92 10.29 -0.14 4.90
N GLN A 93 9.32 0.18 4.03
CA GLN A 93 9.52 0.95 2.80
C GLN A 93 9.52 2.48 3.01
N SER A 94 9.14 2.97 4.19
CA SER A 94 9.13 4.42 4.46
C SER A 94 10.54 4.99 4.59
N ASP A 95 10.71 6.31 4.50
CA ASP A 95 12.03 6.95 4.71
C ASP A 95 12.31 7.27 6.20
N ASN A 96 11.38 6.96 7.10
CA ASN A 96 11.52 7.25 8.53
C ASN A 96 12.32 6.16 9.25
N GLU A 97 13.65 6.34 9.30
CA GLU A 97 14.57 5.40 9.95
C GLU A 97 14.33 5.25 11.45
N GLN A 98 13.99 6.31 12.17
CA GLN A 98 13.71 6.24 13.61
C GLN A 98 12.53 5.32 13.89
N LEU A 99 11.42 5.55 13.18
CA LEU A 99 10.21 4.73 13.30
C LEU A 99 10.47 3.27 12.92
N LYS A 100 11.26 3.02 11.87
CA LYS A 100 11.67 1.67 11.48
C LYS A 100 12.38 0.95 12.62
N GLN A 101 13.37 1.59 13.26
CA GLN A 101 14.14 1.00 14.34
C GLN A 101 13.30 0.75 15.60
N GLU A 102 12.41 1.66 15.97
CA GLU A 102 11.49 1.51 17.11
C GLU A 102 10.53 0.32 16.92
N VAL A 103 10.02 0.12 15.71
CA VAL A 103 9.15 -1.03 15.41
C VAL A 103 9.96 -2.32 15.34
N LEU A 104 11.16 -2.32 14.74
CA LEU A 104 12.04 -3.50 14.64
C LEU A 104 12.54 -3.99 16.01
N SER A 105 12.85 -3.06 16.91
CA SER A 105 13.26 -3.34 18.30
C SER A 105 12.10 -3.80 19.19
N GLY A 106 10.85 -3.67 18.71
CA GLY A 106 9.66 -4.02 19.48
C GLY A 106 9.23 -2.98 20.51
N GLN A 107 9.86 -1.80 20.53
CA GLN A 107 9.42 -0.69 21.38
C GLN A 107 8.04 -0.16 20.97
N LYS A 108 7.76 -0.15 19.66
CA LYS A 108 6.45 0.19 19.11
C LYS A 108 5.83 -1.00 18.39
N SER A 109 4.50 -1.13 18.50
CA SER A 109 3.75 -2.10 17.72
C SER A 109 3.65 -1.68 16.26
N ILE A 110 3.51 -2.66 15.35
CA ILE A 110 3.33 -2.41 13.90
C ILE A 110 2.14 -1.49 13.65
N SER A 111 1.03 -1.67 14.38
CA SER A 111 -0.16 -0.83 14.21
C SER A 111 0.05 0.60 14.69
N ALA A 112 0.80 0.81 15.78
CA ALA A 112 1.11 2.14 16.28
C ALA A 112 2.05 2.87 15.32
N GLY A 113 3.12 2.20 14.89
CA GLY A 113 4.06 2.74 13.91
C GLY A 113 3.36 3.08 12.58
N TYR A 114 2.45 2.23 12.09
CA TYR A 114 1.68 2.51 10.89
C TYR A 114 0.79 3.75 11.02
N LYS A 115 0.19 3.97 12.19
CA LYS A 115 -0.66 5.12 12.45
C LYS A 115 0.16 6.42 12.50
N GLU A 116 1.35 6.38 13.08
CA GLU A 116 2.29 7.52 13.08
C GLU A 116 2.78 7.83 11.66
N LEU A 117 3.17 6.80 10.90
CA LEU A 117 3.56 6.95 9.50
C LEU A 117 2.44 7.59 8.68
N SER A 118 1.20 7.10 8.83
CA SER A 118 0.05 7.60 8.08
C SER A 118 -0.24 9.08 8.37
N ARG A 119 -0.12 9.50 9.65
CA ARG A 119 -0.32 10.89 10.05
C ARG A 119 0.79 11.83 9.56
N GLY A 120 2.04 11.35 9.50
CA GLY A 120 3.16 12.13 8.98
C GLY A 120 3.08 12.39 7.47
N THR A 121 2.44 11.49 6.72
CA THR A 121 2.12 11.70 5.29
C THR A 121 1.01 12.71 5.05
N ASP A 122 0.16 13.00 6.05
CA ASP A 122 -0.94 13.97 5.94
C ASP A 122 -0.48 15.42 6.17
N GLU A 123 0.75 15.65 6.61
CA GLU A 123 1.35 16.99 6.52
C GLU A 123 1.72 17.26 5.06
N PRO A 124 1.13 18.28 4.39
CA PRO A 124 1.54 18.63 3.05
C PRO A 124 3.04 18.93 3.10
N ASN A 125 3.80 18.25 2.25
CA ASN A 125 5.21 18.53 2.03
C ASN A 125 5.34 20.00 1.56
N LEU A 126 5.45 20.92 2.53
CA LEU A 126 5.65 22.35 2.31
C LEU A 126 7.10 22.65 1.92
N ALA A 127 7.94 21.64 1.67
CA ALA A 127 9.33 21.83 1.28
C ALA A 127 9.51 22.69 0.01
N PRO A 128 8.63 22.69 -1.00
CA PRO A 128 8.74 23.62 -2.13
C PRO A 128 8.34 25.07 -1.80
N TRP A 129 7.59 25.28 -0.71
CA TRP A 129 6.94 26.57 -0.39
C TRP A 129 7.52 27.27 0.86
N ARG A 130 8.61 26.77 1.45
CA ARG A 130 9.27 27.41 2.62
C ARG A 130 9.68 28.86 2.34
N HIS A 131 10.05 29.20 1.10
CA HIS A 131 10.37 30.57 0.70
C HIS A 131 9.13 31.49 0.58
N ILE A 132 7.96 30.93 0.25
CA ILE A 132 6.73 31.70 0.05
C ILE A 132 5.97 31.88 1.38
N ALA A 133 6.07 30.91 2.30
CA ALA A 133 5.45 30.99 3.62
C ALA A 133 5.99 32.15 4.50
N ASN A 134 7.27 32.50 4.37
CA ASN A 134 7.82 33.67 5.05
C ASN A 134 7.41 35.01 4.40
N PHE A 135 6.96 35.01 3.15
CA PHE A 135 6.48 36.21 2.47
C PHE A 135 5.04 36.57 2.90
N ILE A 136 4.19 35.55 3.10
CA ILE A 136 2.80 35.72 3.54
C ILE A 136 2.73 36.16 5.02
N LYS A 137 3.72 35.79 5.85
CA LYS A 137 3.77 36.15 7.27
C LYS A 137 4.11 37.62 7.54
N LEU A 138 4.57 38.38 6.53
CA LEU A 138 5.02 39.76 6.70
C LEU A 138 4.10 40.83 6.08
N LYS A 139 2.96 40.46 5.45
CA LYS A 139 2.06 41.48 4.89
C LYS A 139 0.59 41.04 4.90
N VAL A 140 -0.18 41.84 5.63
CA VAL A 140 -1.64 42.05 5.58
C VAL A 140 -2.50 41.19 6.54
N PRO A 141 -3.24 41.81 7.50
CA PRO A 141 -4.21 41.13 8.33
C PRO A 141 -5.56 41.04 7.59
N ILE A 142 -5.89 39.90 6.99
CA ILE A 142 -7.24 39.66 6.47
C ILE A 142 -8.01 38.86 7.52
N ARG A 143 -8.50 39.58 8.53
CA ARG A 143 -9.81 39.23 9.10
C ARG A 143 -10.85 39.57 8.03
N ARG A 144 -11.89 38.73 7.95
CA ARG A 144 -13.20 39.01 7.33
C ARG A 144 -13.24 38.79 5.81
N LEU A 145 -13.72 37.61 5.40
CA LEU A 145 -14.71 37.40 4.31
C LEU A 145 -14.84 35.89 4.03
N TRP A 146 -15.43 35.16 4.96
CA TRP A 146 -16.17 33.96 4.62
C TRP A 146 -17.55 34.15 5.20
N ASN A 147 -18.44 34.73 4.39
CA ASN A 147 -19.88 34.61 4.54
C ASN A 147 -20.58 35.33 3.38
N LYS A 148 -21.66 34.68 2.92
CA LYS A 148 -22.82 35.22 2.22
C LYS A 148 -22.92 34.88 0.72
N THR A 149 -23.43 33.67 0.49
CA THR A 149 -24.64 33.38 -0.31
C THR A 149 -24.90 34.26 -1.53
N GLU A 150 -24.80 33.69 -2.72
CA GLU A 150 -25.67 34.06 -3.83
C GLU A 150 -26.30 32.79 -4.41
N LYS A 151 -27.52 32.51 -3.92
CA LYS A 151 -28.57 31.93 -4.75
C LYS A 151 -28.90 32.98 -5.82
N VAL A 152 -28.67 32.68 -7.09
CA VAL A 152 -29.37 33.38 -8.17
C VAL A 152 -29.95 32.33 -9.12
N SER A 153 -31.28 32.31 -9.09
CA SER A 153 -32.19 31.56 -9.95
C SER A 153 -32.00 32.01 -11.40
N ILE A 154 -31.73 31.07 -12.30
CA ILE A 154 -31.81 31.32 -13.75
C ILE A 154 -33.30 31.25 -14.11
N ARG A 155 -33.77 32.31 -14.75
CA ARG A 155 -35.08 32.41 -15.39
C ARG A 155 -34.88 32.40 -16.89
#